data_AF-A0A522AW38-F1
#
_entry.id   AF-A0A522AW38-F1
#
_cell.length_a   1.000
_cell.length_b   1.000
_cell.length_c   1.000
_cell.angle_alpha   90.00
_cell.angle_beta   90.00
_cell.angle_gamma   90.00
#
_symmetry.space_group_name_H-M   'P 1'
#
loop_
_entity.id
_entity.type
_entity.pdbx_description
1 polymer ?
#
loop_
_entity_poly.entity_id
_entity_poly.type
_entity_poly.pdbx_seq_one_letter_code
_entity_poly.pdbx_strand_id
1 'polypeptide(L)'
;SMLGLVTSPLAILALPAALLLGFAAGAVGMAATSFMRTPTDFDLINIVVLPMFLFSATFYPIETYPEAIRGIVAWTPLYQGVALIRGFTVGVVGPEMLFHVAYLVVMGGIGLWVTSQRLDRLLLK
;
A
#
# COMPACT_ATOMS: atom_id res chain seq x y z
N SER A 1 3.31 19.19 -20.68
CA SER A 1 4.45 19.73 -19.90
C SER A 1 5.71 18.96 -20.29
N MET A 2 6.88 19.60 -20.33
CA MET A 2 8.08 19.15 -21.08
C MET A 2 8.78 17.87 -20.61
N LEU A 3 8.12 17.06 -19.78
CA LEU A 3 8.56 15.72 -19.38
C LEU A 3 7.60 14.60 -19.79
N GLY A 4 6.44 14.89 -20.40
CA GLY A 4 5.49 13.86 -20.89
C GLY A 4 4.96 12.88 -19.82
N LEU A 5 5.38 13.03 -18.56
CA LEU A 5 5.10 12.13 -17.44
C LEU A 5 3.70 12.31 -16.85
N VAL A 6 3.04 13.42 -17.15
CA VAL A 6 1.65 13.68 -16.79
C VAL A 6 0.89 13.92 -18.09
N THR A 7 0.38 12.85 -18.65
CA THR A 7 -0.42 12.86 -19.89
C THR A 7 -1.90 13.14 -19.62
N SER A 8 -2.33 13.11 -18.35
CA SER A 8 -3.74 13.16 -17.96
C SER A 8 -4.06 14.27 -16.96
N PRO A 9 -5.18 15.00 -17.13
CA PRO A 9 -5.77 15.87 -16.09
C PRO A 9 -6.04 15.13 -14.77
N LEU A 10 -6.17 13.80 -14.82
CA LEU A 10 -6.44 12.95 -13.68
C LEU A 10 -5.22 12.73 -12.78
N ALA A 11 -4.04 13.24 -13.12
CA ALA A 11 -2.89 13.22 -12.22
C ALA A 11 -3.16 13.93 -10.87
N ILE A 12 -4.17 14.80 -10.79
CA ILE A 12 -4.63 15.35 -9.51
C ILE A 12 -5.13 14.26 -8.55
N LEU A 13 -5.66 13.14 -9.08
CA LEU A 13 -6.09 11.97 -8.31
C LEU A 13 -4.92 11.11 -7.81
N ALA A 14 -3.70 11.34 -8.30
CA ALA A 14 -2.50 10.70 -7.75
C ALA A 14 -2.27 11.11 -6.28
N LEU A 15 -2.62 12.34 -5.90
CA LEU A 15 -2.52 12.82 -4.52
C LEU A 15 -3.43 12.05 -3.55
N PRO A 16 -4.76 11.96 -3.77
CA PRO A 16 -5.62 11.15 -2.91
C PRO A 16 -5.25 9.66 -2.95
N ALA A 17 -4.77 9.13 -4.09
CA ALA A 17 -4.26 7.77 -4.16
C ALA A 17 -3.02 7.55 -3.27
N ALA A 18 -2.08 8.50 -3.26
CA ALA A 18 -0.90 8.45 -2.39
C ALA A 18 -1.27 8.58 -0.91
N LEU A 19 -2.24 9.43 -0.57
CA LEU A 19 -2.78 9.54 0.79
C LEU A 19 -3.46 8.22 1.21
N LEU A 20 -4.24 7.61 0.33
CA LEU A 20 -4.91 6.33 0.60
C LEU A 20 -3.89 5.20 0.81
N LEU A 21 -2.83 5.15 -0.01
CA LEU A 21 -1.72 4.23 0.18
C LEU A 21 -1.02 4.45 1.53
N GLY A 22 -0.68 5.70 1.86
CA GLY A 22 -0.05 6.06 3.12
C GLY A 22 -0.92 5.68 4.33
N PHE A 23 -2.22 5.93 4.24
CA PHE A 23 -3.19 5.52 5.25
C PHE A 23 -3.24 4.00 5.41
N ALA A 24 -3.39 3.25 4.32
CA ALA A 24 -3.47 1.79 4.37
C ALA A 24 -2.18 1.16 4.92
N ALA A 25 -1.03 1.56 4.40
CA ALA A 25 0.27 1.09 4.85
C ALA A 25 0.56 1.49 6.31
N GLY A 26 0.24 2.72 6.69
CA GLY A 26 0.39 3.23 8.06
C GLY A 26 -0.53 2.51 9.05
N ALA A 27 -1.79 2.27 8.70
CA ALA A 27 -2.74 1.54 9.54
C ALA A 27 -2.29 0.09 9.77
N VAL A 28 -1.82 -0.59 8.73
CA VAL A 28 -1.26 -1.95 8.86
C VAL A 28 0.04 -1.93 9.68
N GLY A 29 0.92 -0.94 9.47
CA GLY A 29 2.14 -0.77 10.24
C GLY A 29 1.86 -0.55 11.73
N MET A 30 0.91 0.33 12.07
CA MET A 30 0.46 0.56 13.44
C MET A 30 -0.19 -0.68 14.06
N ALA A 31 -0.99 -1.41 13.27
CA ALA A 31 -1.54 -2.68 13.73
C ALA A 31 -0.42 -3.67 14.04
N ALA A 32 0.57 -3.83 13.17
CA ALA A 32 1.70 -4.72 13.37
C ALA A 32 2.56 -4.34 14.59
N THR A 33 2.90 -3.05 14.76
CA THR A 33 3.69 -2.59 15.91
C THR A 33 2.95 -2.77 17.23
N SER A 34 1.61 -2.78 17.25
CA SER A 34 0.83 -3.06 18.47
C SER A 34 1.02 -4.47 19.04
N PHE A 35 1.59 -5.39 18.28
CA PHE A 35 1.95 -6.75 18.74
C PHE A 35 3.42 -6.87 19.14
N MET A 36 4.25 -5.87 18.82
CA MET A 36 5.67 -5.85 19.14
C MET A 36 5.86 -5.54 20.63
N ARG A 37 6.73 -6.28 21.29
CA ARG A 37 6.98 -6.17 22.73
C ARG A 37 8.40 -5.75 23.05
N THR A 38 9.32 -5.99 22.12
CA THR A 38 10.74 -5.70 22.28
C THR A 38 11.23 -4.76 21.18
N PRO A 39 12.28 -3.94 21.43
CA PRO A 39 12.89 -3.11 20.39
C PRO A 39 13.41 -3.92 19.18
N THR A 40 13.86 -5.16 19.39
CA THR A 40 14.32 -6.05 18.32
C THR A 40 13.19 -6.49 17.39
N ASP A 41 11.94 -6.52 17.85
CA ASP A 41 10.80 -6.85 16.99
C ASP A 41 10.61 -5.84 15.85
N PHE A 42 11.09 -4.60 16.01
CA PHE A 42 11.03 -3.58 14.96
C PHE A 42 11.91 -3.92 13.76
N ASP A 43 12.95 -4.74 13.93
CA ASP A 43 13.79 -5.19 12.82
C ASP A 43 13.00 -6.07 11.83
N LEU A 44 11.97 -6.79 12.32
CA LEU A 44 11.06 -7.57 11.47
C LEU A 44 10.30 -6.69 10.49
N ILE A 45 9.97 -5.44 10.86
CA ILE A 45 9.31 -4.50 9.94
C ILE A 45 10.21 -4.23 8.75
N ASN A 46 11.48 -3.92 8.99
CA ASN A 46 12.43 -3.62 7.93
C ASN A 46 12.64 -4.83 6.99
N ILE A 47 12.67 -6.04 7.54
CA ILE A 47 12.78 -7.29 6.77
C ILE A 47 11.58 -7.48 5.83
N VAL A 48 10.39 -6.96 6.17
CA VAL A 48 9.18 -7.06 5.34
C VAL A 48 9.04 -5.87 4.39
N VAL A 49 9.34 -4.66 4.86
CA VAL A 49 9.20 -3.42 4.08
C VAL A 49 10.19 -3.37 2.93
N LEU A 50 11.44 -3.80 3.15
CA LEU A 50 12.47 -3.79 2.11
C LEU A 50 12.08 -4.63 0.89
N PRO A 51 11.74 -5.94 1.00
CA PRO A 51 11.30 -6.70 -0.17
C PRO A 51 9.99 -6.16 -0.75
N MET A 52 9.05 -5.71 0.08
CA MET A 52 7.81 -5.11 -0.44
C MET A 52 8.09 -3.86 -1.30
N PHE A 53 9.08 -3.04 -0.92
CA PHE A 53 9.53 -1.90 -1.70
C PHE A 53 10.21 -2.35 -3.01
N LEU A 54 11.15 -3.29 -2.93
CA LEU A 54 11.86 -3.82 -4.10
C LEU A 54 10.91 -4.46 -5.13
N PHE A 55 9.88 -5.16 -4.64
CA PHE A 55 8.90 -5.85 -5.46
C PHE A 55 7.60 -5.05 -5.67
N SER A 56 7.61 -3.73 -5.46
CA SER A 56 6.42 -2.86 -5.61
C SER A 56 5.95 -2.63 -7.06
N ALA A 57 6.55 -3.32 -8.01
CA ALA A 57 6.40 -3.13 -9.44
C ALA A 57 6.79 -1.72 -9.97
N THR A 58 7.44 -0.89 -9.15
CA THR A 58 7.98 0.43 -9.55
C THR A 58 9.24 0.29 -10.41
N PHE A 59 10.14 -0.62 -10.04
CA PHE A 59 11.39 -0.89 -10.76
C PHE A 59 11.22 -1.85 -11.95
N TYR A 60 10.35 -2.84 -11.81
CA TYR A 60 10.09 -3.87 -12.82
C TYR A 60 8.59 -4.13 -12.93
N PRO A 61 8.03 -4.26 -14.14
CA PRO A 61 6.62 -4.63 -14.31
C PRO A 61 6.28 -5.97 -13.64
N ILE A 62 5.06 -6.10 -13.13
CA ILE A 62 4.61 -7.30 -12.40
C ILE A 62 4.51 -8.53 -13.32
N GLU A 63 4.38 -8.28 -14.63
CA GLU A 63 4.33 -9.27 -15.71
C GLU A 63 5.65 -10.02 -15.89
N THR A 64 6.75 -9.45 -15.38
CA THR A 64 8.08 -10.08 -15.41
C THR A 64 8.30 -11.04 -14.24
N TYR A 65 7.48 -10.94 -13.18
CA TYR A 65 7.65 -11.78 -12.00
C TYR A 65 7.18 -13.22 -12.25
N PRO A 66 7.88 -14.22 -11.68
CA PRO A 66 7.39 -15.60 -11.59
C PRO A 66 6.01 -15.63 -10.92
N GLU A 67 5.18 -16.60 -11.29
CA GLU A 67 3.77 -16.69 -10.86
C GLU A 67 3.60 -16.65 -9.32
N ALA A 68 4.46 -17.36 -8.59
CA ALA A 68 4.44 -17.38 -7.13
C ALA A 68 4.70 -15.99 -6.51
N ILE A 69 5.71 -15.27 -7.04
CA ILE A 69 6.06 -13.93 -6.54
C ILE A 69 5.00 -12.92 -6.96
N ARG A 70 4.50 -13.02 -8.20
CA ARG A 70 3.40 -12.20 -8.71
C ARG A 70 2.18 -12.27 -7.79
N GLY A 71 1.80 -13.49 -7.38
CA GLY A 71 0.71 -13.70 -6.43
C GLY A 71 0.92 -12.91 -5.15
N ILE A 72 2.07 -13.08 -4.48
CA ILE A 72 2.38 -12.39 -3.22
C ILE A 72 2.36 -10.87 -3.40
N VAL A 73 3.06 -10.36 -4.42
CA VAL A 73 3.17 -8.92 -4.69
C VAL A 73 1.82 -8.30 -4.97
N ALA A 74 0.95 -8.99 -5.71
CA ALA A 74 -0.38 -8.49 -6.05
C ALA A 74 -1.21 -8.18 -4.81
N TRP A 75 -1.02 -8.87 -3.68
CA TRP A 75 -1.72 -8.59 -2.42
C TRP A 75 -1.06 -7.51 -1.56
N THR A 76 0.12 -7.02 -1.93
CA THR A 76 0.79 -5.99 -1.12
C THR A 76 0.10 -4.63 -1.27
N PRO A 77 -0.06 -3.86 -0.17
CA PRO A 77 -0.58 -2.49 -0.26
C PRO A 77 0.26 -1.62 -1.19
N LEU A 78 1.58 -1.82 -1.20
CA LEU A 78 2.49 -1.03 -2.03
C LEU A 78 2.21 -1.20 -3.51
N TYR A 79 2.06 -2.43 -4.00
CA TYR A 79 1.71 -2.69 -5.40
C TYR A 79 0.37 -2.03 -5.76
N GLN A 80 -0.65 -2.22 -4.93
CA GLN A 80 -2.00 -1.71 -5.16
C GLN A 80 -2.01 -0.18 -5.25
N GLY A 81 -1.27 0.52 -4.37
CA GLY A 81 -1.13 1.97 -4.43
C GLY A 81 -0.30 2.45 -5.61
N VAL A 82 0.81 1.79 -5.94
CA VAL A 82 1.66 2.14 -7.09
C VAL A 82 0.89 1.98 -8.40
N ALA A 83 0.16 0.88 -8.58
CA ALA A 83 -0.64 0.63 -9.77
C ALA A 83 -1.72 1.70 -9.95
N LEU A 84 -2.40 2.08 -8.87
CA LEU A 84 -3.41 3.14 -8.87
C LEU A 84 -2.85 4.51 -9.25
N ILE A 85 -1.76 4.93 -8.59
CA ILE A 85 -1.08 6.21 -8.86
C ILE A 85 -0.59 6.26 -10.30
N ARG A 86 0.02 5.17 -10.78
CA ARG A 86 0.50 5.05 -12.16
C ARG A 86 -0.65 5.22 -13.14
N GLY A 87 -1.75 4.48 -12.98
CA GLY A 87 -2.90 4.59 -13.87
C GLY A 87 -3.45 6.02 -13.98
N PHE A 88 -3.57 6.74 -12.85
CA PHE A 88 -3.99 8.14 -12.86
C PHE A 88 -2.99 9.08 -13.54
N THR A 89 -1.70 8.78 -13.42
CA THR A 89 -0.60 9.59 -13.97
C THR A 89 -0.50 9.44 -15.49
N VAL A 90 -0.62 8.21 -16.00
CA VAL A 90 -0.58 7.92 -17.46
C VAL A 90 -1.93 8.09 -18.15
N GLY A 91 -3.03 8.23 -17.40
CA GLY A 91 -4.39 8.39 -17.93
C GLY A 91 -5.07 7.09 -18.34
N VAL A 92 -4.52 5.94 -17.93
CA VAL A 92 -5.15 4.63 -18.15
C VAL A 92 -6.10 4.38 -17.00
N VAL A 93 -7.39 4.65 -17.22
CA VAL A 93 -8.44 4.51 -16.21
C VAL A 93 -9.38 3.40 -16.63
N GLY A 94 -9.37 2.30 -15.89
CA GLY A 94 -10.29 1.19 -16.06
C GLY A 94 -10.87 0.69 -14.75
N PRO A 95 -11.74 -0.34 -14.81
CA PRO A 95 -12.39 -0.94 -13.64
C PRO A 95 -11.40 -1.44 -12.56
N GLU A 96 -10.18 -1.79 -12.94
CA GLU A 96 -9.10 -2.19 -12.04
C GLU A 96 -8.74 -1.12 -11.01
N MET A 97 -8.93 0.16 -11.32
CA MET A 97 -8.69 1.24 -10.36
C MET A 97 -9.64 1.17 -9.16
N LEU A 98 -10.91 0.84 -9.41
CA LEU A 98 -11.89 0.66 -8.35
C LEU A 98 -11.48 -0.50 -7.43
N PHE A 99 -10.91 -1.57 -8.00
CA PHE A 99 -10.36 -2.66 -7.21
C PHE A 99 -9.21 -2.19 -6.32
N HIS A 100 -8.22 -1.47 -6.88
CA HIS A 100 -7.09 -0.93 -6.09
C HIS A 100 -7.56 0.00 -4.97
N VAL A 101 -8.51 0.89 -5.26
CA VAL A 101 -9.10 1.80 -4.26
C VAL A 101 -9.82 1.00 -3.16
N ALA A 102 -10.73 0.11 -3.56
CA ALA A 102 -11.49 -0.71 -2.61
C ALA A 102 -10.56 -1.55 -1.73
N TYR A 103 -9.52 -2.14 -2.33
CA TYR A 103 -8.52 -2.94 -1.63
C TYR A 103 -7.81 -2.12 -0.54
N LEU A 104 -7.29 -0.94 -0.89
CA LEU A 104 -6.58 -0.08 0.06
C LEU A 104 -7.52 0.47 1.15
N VAL A 105 -8.76 0.81 0.81
CA VAL A 105 -9.77 1.25 1.79
C VAL A 105 -10.09 0.14 2.78
N VAL A 106 -10.35 -1.09 2.31
CA VAL A 106 -10.63 -2.24 3.17
C VAL A 106 -9.42 -2.56 4.04
N MET A 107 -8.23 -2.61 3.47
CA MET A 107 -7.00 -2.89 4.21
C MET A 107 -6.71 -1.84 5.28
N GLY A 108 -6.81 -0.55 4.94
CA GLY A 108 -6.64 0.54 5.90
C GLY A 108 -7.71 0.54 6.99
N GLY A 109 -8.96 0.25 6.65
CA GLY A 109 -10.06 0.10 7.60
C GLY A 109 -9.85 -1.05 8.58
N ILE A 110 -9.41 -2.22 8.09
CA ILE A 110 -9.05 -3.37 8.94
C ILE A 110 -7.89 -3.01 9.87
N GLY A 111 -6.83 -2.39 9.35
CA GLY A 111 -5.68 -1.96 10.16
C GLY A 111 -6.11 -1.01 11.27
N LEU A 112 -6.90 0.01 10.94
CA LEU A 112 -7.40 0.98 11.91
C LEU A 112 -8.28 0.33 12.98
N TRP A 113 -9.19 -0.56 12.58
CA TRP A 113 -10.06 -1.29 13.52
C TRP A 113 -9.26 -2.19 14.48
N VAL A 114 -8.24 -2.90 13.98
CA VAL A 114 -7.35 -3.72 14.83
C VAL A 114 -6.59 -2.84 15.81
N THR A 115 -6.03 -1.72 15.34
CA THR A 115 -5.31 -0.75 16.19
C THR A 115 -6.22 -0.17 17.27
N SER A 116 -7.45 0.25 16.94
CA SER A 116 -8.37 0.84 17.92
C SER A 116 -8.74 -0.16 19.02
N GLN A 117 -9.11 -1.39 18.65
CA GLN A 117 -9.43 -2.46 19.62
C GLN A 117 -8.26 -2.78 20.55
N ARG A 118 -7.03 -2.72 20.04
CA ARG A 118 -5.81 -2.95 20.82
C ARG A 118 -5.53 -1.81 21.79
N LEU A 119 -5.63 -0.57 21.33
CA LEU A 119 -5.43 0.61 22.16
C LEU A 119 -6.48 0.66 23.28
N ASP A 120 -7.75 0.41 22.98
CA ASP A 120 -8.83 0.37 23.98
C ASP A 120 -8.52 -0.65 25.07
N ARG A 121 -8.09 -1.87 24.70
CA ARG A 121 -7.73 -2.91 25.68
C ARG A 121 -6.48 -2.60 26.50
N LEU A 122 -5.56 -1.82 25.96
CA LEU A 122 -4.34 -1.42 26.66
C LEU A 122 -4.59 -0.25 27.63
N LEU A 123 -5.47 0.69 27.25
CA LEU A 123 -5.83 1.86 28.05
C LEU A 123 -6.85 1.55 29.16
N LEU A 124 -7.61 0.47 29.02
CA LEU A 124 -8.53 -0.03 30.06
C LEU A 124 -7.83 -0.86 31.15
N LYS A 125 -6.50 -0.95 31.13
CA LYS A 125 -5.67 -1.50 32.22
C LYS A 125 -4.98 -0.39 32.98
#